data_AF-A0A3S3UC04-F1
#
_entry.id   AF-A0A3S3UC04-F1
#
_cell.length_a   1.000
_cell.length_b   1.000
_cell.length_c   1.000
_cell.angle_alpha   90.00
_cell.angle_beta   90.00
_cell.angle_gamma   90.00
#
_symmetry.space_group_name_H-M   'P 1'
#
loop_
_entity.id
_entity.type
_entity.pdbx_description
1 polymer ?
#
loop_
_entity_poly.entity_id
_entity_poly.type
_entity_poly.pdbx_seq_one_letter_code
_entity_poly.pdbx_strand_id
1 'polypeptide(L)'
;MQCPGQDSRYWSGENVFESNCPKCGQAVEFFKDDSQRTCGHCGHRMLNPKIDFGCASYCPHAEQCLGSLPPDVVEAQGDLFKDRIAIAMRKYFGEDRRRIRHAEAVAEQSEIIAKAEQASEQDEKQGGDIMVIMAAAYLHDIGIREAERKFNSSSARYQHSEGPPVAREILTQLKAKPELVDEVCDIISHHHAPRDEETVNFKVLYDADLIVNKREQYQAQEASLTQEQLDRLSALFLTRFGADQGMKVLGK
;
A
#
# COMPACT_ATOMS: atom_id res chain seq x y z
N MET A 1 -14.14 -30.49 5.28
CA MET A 1 -14.46 -29.09 4.92
C MET A 1 -14.13 -28.91 3.45
N GLN A 2 -15.03 -28.35 2.65
CA GLN A 2 -14.87 -28.21 1.19
C GLN A 2 -14.65 -26.73 0.88
N CYS A 3 -13.59 -26.39 0.14
CA CYS A 3 -13.28 -24.98 -0.11
C CYS A 3 -14.36 -24.32 -0.98
N PRO A 4 -14.66 -23.03 -0.77
CA PRO A 4 -15.55 -22.29 -1.66
C PRO A 4 -15.00 -22.33 -3.09
N GLY A 5 -15.77 -22.90 -4.03
CA GLY A 5 -15.39 -23.02 -5.44
C GLY A 5 -14.82 -24.38 -5.89
N GLN A 6 -14.55 -25.31 -4.96
CA GLN A 6 -14.13 -26.70 -5.23
C GLN A 6 -15.31 -27.65 -5.54
N ASP A 7 -16.54 -27.15 -5.61
CA ASP A 7 -17.70 -27.96 -5.99
C ASP A 7 -17.78 -28.06 -7.52
N SER A 8 -17.27 -29.18 -8.04
CA SER A 8 -17.19 -29.47 -9.48
C SER A 8 -18.56 -29.51 -10.17
N ARG A 9 -19.67 -29.58 -9.42
CA ARG A 9 -21.03 -29.52 -9.96
C ARG A 9 -21.38 -28.17 -10.58
N TYR A 10 -20.66 -27.10 -10.22
CA TYR A 10 -20.86 -25.74 -10.75
C TYR A 10 -19.79 -25.33 -11.76
N TRP A 11 -18.99 -26.28 -12.26
CA TRP A 11 -17.92 -25.97 -13.21
C TRP A 11 -18.45 -26.03 -14.66
N SER A 12 -18.24 -24.96 -15.40
CA SER A 12 -18.36 -24.86 -16.86
C SER A 12 -17.00 -25.12 -17.56
N GLY A 13 -16.99 -25.22 -18.89
CA GLY A 13 -15.78 -25.45 -19.69
C GLY A 13 -14.67 -24.41 -19.53
N GLU A 14 -14.95 -23.23 -18.96
CA GLU A 14 -13.96 -22.18 -18.67
C GLU A 14 -13.14 -22.45 -17.39
N ASN A 15 -13.50 -23.46 -16.60
CA ASN A 15 -12.82 -23.80 -15.33
C ASN A 15 -11.62 -24.74 -15.52
N VAL A 16 -11.31 -25.10 -16.78
CA VAL A 16 -10.12 -25.83 -17.18
C VAL A 16 -9.44 -25.01 -18.27
N PHE A 17 -8.14 -24.78 -18.14
CA PHE A 17 -7.37 -24.05 -19.14
C PHE A 17 -5.94 -24.56 -19.22
N GLU A 18 -5.29 -24.36 -20.36
CA GLU A 18 -3.90 -24.76 -20.56
C GLU A 18 -2.97 -23.56 -20.41
N SER A 19 -1.78 -23.81 -19.85
CA SER A 19 -0.68 -22.85 -19.82
C SER A 19 0.62 -23.53 -20.21
N ASN A 20 1.48 -22.83 -20.94
CA ASN A 20 2.77 -23.37 -21.38
C ASN A 20 3.77 -23.38 -20.23
N CYS A 21 4.53 -24.47 -20.11
CA CYS A 21 5.60 -24.58 -19.14
C CYS A 21 6.74 -23.61 -19.47
N PRO A 22 7.16 -22.73 -18.54
CA PRO A 22 8.24 -21.77 -18.79
C PRO A 22 9.60 -22.44 -19.02
N LYS A 23 9.76 -23.70 -18.60
CA LYS A 23 11.02 -24.44 -18.73
C LYS A 23 11.14 -25.24 -20.03
N CYS A 24 10.03 -25.81 -20.52
CA CYS A 24 10.07 -26.74 -21.65
C CYS A 24 9.00 -26.49 -22.73
N GLY A 25 8.14 -25.48 -22.57
CA GLY A 25 7.13 -25.09 -23.54
C GLY A 25 5.91 -26.03 -23.65
N GLN A 26 5.91 -27.17 -22.96
CA GLN A 26 4.80 -28.13 -22.99
C GLN A 26 3.55 -27.52 -22.35
N ALA A 27 2.40 -27.74 -22.98
CA ALA A 27 1.11 -27.36 -22.42
C ALA A 27 0.83 -28.18 -21.14
N VAL A 28 0.48 -27.47 -20.07
CA VAL A 28 0.06 -28.03 -18.79
C VAL A 28 -1.37 -27.57 -18.54
N GLU A 29 -2.26 -28.54 -18.34
CA GLU A 29 -3.65 -28.30 -17.98
C GLU A 29 -3.76 -27.90 -16.51
N PHE A 30 -4.51 -26.84 -16.26
CA PHE A 30 -4.87 -26.35 -14.94
C PHE A 30 -6.38 -26.33 -14.78
N PHE A 31 -6.84 -26.81 -13.63
CA PHE A 31 -8.17 -26.52 -13.12
C PHE A 31 -8.15 -25.19 -12.37
N LYS A 32 -9.27 -24.47 -12.34
CA LYS A 32 -9.35 -23.13 -11.70
C LYS A 32 -8.86 -23.11 -10.25
N ASP A 33 -8.94 -24.25 -9.60
CA ASP A 33 -8.73 -24.47 -8.17
C ASP A 33 -7.39 -25.16 -7.87
N ASP A 34 -6.65 -25.57 -8.90
CA ASP A 34 -5.28 -26.01 -8.74
C ASP A 34 -4.42 -24.83 -8.28
N SER A 35 -3.75 -24.93 -7.14
CA SER A 35 -2.75 -23.92 -6.76
C SER A 35 -1.47 -24.04 -7.55
N GLN A 36 -1.12 -25.27 -7.93
CA GLN A 36 0.07 -25.60 -8.71
C GLN A 36 -0.08 -26.94 -9.41
N ARG A 37 0.58 -27.10 -10.56
CA ARG A 37 0.67 -28.37 -11.31
C ARG A 37 2.11 -28.66 -11.67
N THR A 38 2.49 -29.93 -11.61
CA THR A 38 3.80 -30.37 -12.07
C THR A 38 3.71 -30.68 -13.56
N CYS A 39 4.60 -30.08 -14.36
CA CYS A 39 4.73 -30.40 -15.77
C CYS A 39 5.11 -31.88 -15.94
N GLY A 40 4.27 -32.66 -16.62
CA GLY A 40 4.52 -34.08 -16.86
C GLY A 40 5.75 -34.37 -17.74
N HIS A 41 6.26 -33.38 -18.47
CA HIS A 41 7.43 -33.54 -19.35
C HIS A 41 8.76 -33.27 -18.64
N CYS A 42 8.88 -32.16 -17.91
CA CYS A 42 10.16 -31.73 -17.32
C CYS A 42 10.20 -31.75 -15.79
N GLY A 43 9.08 -32.10 -15.13
CA GLY A 43 8.96 -32.11 -13.67
C GLY A 43 8.94 -30.72 -13.01
N HIS A 44 8.93 -29.64 -13.80
CA HIS A 44 8.87 -28.28 -13.26
C HIS A 44 7.49 -28.01 -12.63
N ARG A 45 7.49 -27.48 -11.42
CA ARG A 45 6.28 -27.15 -10.67
C ARG A 45 5.83 -25.74 -11.06
N MET A 46 4.70 -25.67 -11.75
CA MET A 46 4.11 -24.43 -12.23
C MET A 46 2.98 -23.98 -11.30
N LEU A 47 2.97 -22.71 -10.94
CA LEU A 47 1.81 -22.08 -10.30
C LEU A 47 0.70 -21.88 -11.33
N ASN A 48 -0.54 -21.97 -10.89
CA ASN A 48 -1.70 -21.65 -11.71
C ASN A 48 -1.71 -20.15 -12.06
N PRO A 49 -1.58 -19.75 -13.34
CA PRO A 49 -1.50 -18.34 -13.72
C PRO A 49 -2.78 -17.54 -13.49
N LYS A 50 -3.92 -18.23 -13.35
CA LYS A 50 -5.24 -17.64 -13.18
C LYS A 50 -5.81 -17.85 -11.78
N ILE A 51 -5.00 -18.30 -10.82
CA ILE A 51 -5.52 -18.55 -9.48
C ILE A 51 -5.91 -17.22 -8.83
N ASP A 52 -7.20 -17.12 -8.48
CA ASP A 52 -7.74 -16.01 -7.71
C ASP A 52 -7.57 -16.33 -6.22
N PHE A 53 -6.63 -15.66 -5.57
CA PHE A 53 -6.36 -15.79 -4.14
C PHE A 53 -7.43 -15.14 -3.25
N GLY A 54 -8.55 -14.70 -3.82
CA GLY A 54 -9.67 -14.15 -3.07
C GLY A 54 -10.16 -15.04 -1.92
N CYS A 55 -9.98 -16.37 -1.99
CA CYS A 55 -10.29 -17.30 -0.90
C CYS A 55 -9.20 -17.36 0.18
N ALA A 56 -7.93 -17.20 -0.19
CA ALA A 56 -6.81 -17.15 0.75
C ALA A 56 -6.83 -15.87 1.60
N SER A 57 -7.52 -14.81 1.14
CA SER A 57 -7.69 -13.57 1.90
C SER A 57 -8.50 -13.73 3.19
N TYR A 58 -9.36 -14.74 3.31
CA TYR A 58 -10.21 -14.97 4.49
C TYR A 58 -10.09 -16.39 5.09
N CYS A 59 -9.26 -17.26 4.52
CA CYS A 59 -9.13 -18.65 4.96
C CYS A 59 -8.08 -18.77 6.08
N PRO A 60 -8.42 -19.31 7.27
CA PRO A 60 -7.47 -19.52 8.37
C PRO A 60 -6.40 -20.59 8.07
N HIS A 61 -6.54 -21.32 6.97
CA HIS A 61 -5.57 -22.32 6.49
C HIS A 61 -4.82 -21.87 5.23
N ALA A 62 -4.87 -20.58 4.87
CA ALA A 62 -4.29 -20.07 3.63
C ALA A 62 -2.79 -20.39 3.47
N GLU A 63 -2.01 -20.28 4.55
CA GLU A 63 -0.58 -20.60 4.55
C GLU A 63 -0.27 -22.06 4.17
N GLN A 64 -1.17 -23.00 4.53
CA GLN A 64 -1.02 -24.42 4.21
C GLN A 64 -1.32 -24.71 2.72
N CYS A 65 -2.15 -23.90 2.08
CA CYS A 65 -2.52 -24.04 0.67
C CYS A 65 -1.57 -23.29 -0.29
N LEU A 66 -1.05 -22.15 0.15
CA LEU A 66 -0.13 -21.31 -0.63
C LEU A 66 1.33 -21.76 -0.54
N GLY A 67 1.68 -22.50 0.52
CA GLY A 67 3.08 -22.74 0.87
C GLY A 67 3.83 -21.43 1.09
N SER A 68 5.15 -21.50 1.23
CA SER A 68 5.99 -20.32 1.05
C SER A 68 5.92 -19.94 -0.43
N LEU A 69 5.03 -19.00 -0.77
CA LEU A 69 5.03 -18.37 -2.09
C LEU A 69 6.47 -17.91 -2.40
N PRO A 70 6.96 -18.16 -3.62
CA PRO A 70 8.23 -17.59 -4.05
C PRO A 70 8.24 -16.07 -3.78
N PRO A 71 9.34 -15.49 -3.27
CA PRO A 71 9.40 -14.07 -2.89
C PRO A 71 8.94 -13.13 -4.01
N ASP A 72 9.25 -13.47 -5.26
CA ASP A 72 8.85 -12.77 -6.48
C ASP A 72 7.33 -12.70 -6.68
N VAL A 73 6.59 -13.71 -6.23
CA VAL A 73 5.11 -13.75 -6.33
C VAL A 73 4.47 -12.93 -5.22
N VAL A 74 5.05 -12.92 -4.02
CA VAL A 74 4.59 -12.08 -2.90
C VAL A 74 4.81 -10.61 -3.21
N GLU A 75 5.98 -10.28 -3.77
CA GLU A 75 6.32 -8.92 -4.21
C GLU A 75 5.38 -8.46 -5.33
N ALA A 76 5.16 -9.29 -6.36
CA ALA A 76 4.20 -8.98 -7.43
C ALA A 76 2.76 -8.79 -6.92
N GLN A 77 2.32 -9.55 -5.92
CA GLN A 77 1.00 -9.35 -5.29
C GLN A 77 0.92 -8.04 -4.50
N GLY A 78 1.97 -7.66 -3.80
CA GLY A 78 2.07 -6.38 -3.09
C GLY A 78 2.01 -5.20 -4.06
N ASP A 79 2.75 -5.28 -5.16
CA ASP A 79 2.73 -4.27 -6.23
C ASP A 79 1.34 -4.11 -6.85
N LEU A 80 0.66 -5.23 -7.16
CA LEU A 80 -0.71 -5.22 -7.65
C LEU A 80 -1.70 -4.62 -6.64
N PHE A 81 -1.49 -4.84 -5.34
CA PHE A 81 -2.35 -4.28 -4.30
C PHE A 81 -2.14 -2.76 -4.16
N LYS A 82 -0.89 -2.29 -4.17
CA LYS A 82 -0.52 -0.88 -4.20
C LYS A 82 -1.16 -0.16 -5.40
N ASP A 83 -1.07 -0.74 -6.59
CA ASP A 83 -1.68 -0.18 -7.80
C ASP A 83 -3.21 -0.07 -7.69
N ARG A 84 -3.86 -1.08 -7.08
CA ARG A 84 -5.31 -1.06 -6.85
C ARG A 84 -5.72 0.05 -5.88
N ILE A 85 -4.94 0.31 -4.83
CA ILE A 85 -5.20 1.43 -3.91
C ILE A 85 -5.06 2.76 -4.67
N ALA A 86 -4.00 2.94 -5.47
CA ALA A 86 -3.80 4.15 -6.25
C ALA A 86 -4.97 4.40 -7.23
N ILE A 87 -5.46 3.36 -7.92
CA ILE A 87 -6.63 3.44 -8.79
C ILE A 87 -7.89 3.83 -8.00
N ALA A 88 -8.11 3.24 -6.83
CA ALA A 88 -9.25 3.55 -5.98
C ALA A 88 -9.22 5.01 -5.48
N MET A 89 -8.05 5.49 -5.05
CA MET A 89 -7.82 6.88 -4.67
C MET A 89 -8.12 7.84 -5.82
N ARG A 90 -7.58 7.58 -7.02
CA ARG A 90 -7.82 8.41 -8.22
C ARG A 90 -9.31 8.45 -8.57
N LYS A 91 -9.98 7.30 -8.51
CA LYS A 91 -11.44 7.21 -8.74
C LYS A 91 -12.22 8.02 -7.71
N TYR A 92 -11.81 7.97 -6.44
CA TYR A 92 -12.47 8.73 -5.37
C TYR A 92 -12.32 10.23 -5.53
N PHE A 93 -11.13 10.73 -5.86
CA PHE A 93 -10.88 12.17 -6.06
C PHE A 93 -11.38 12.69 -7.41
N GLY A 94 -11.56 11.82 -8.41
CA GLY A 94 -12.11 12.19 -9.71
C GLY A 94 -11.22 13.19 -10.45
N GLU A 95 -11.72 14.41 -10.67
CA GLU A 95 -11.00 15.46 -11.40
C GLU A 95 -10.07 16.31 -10.52
N ASP A 96 -10.01 16.04 -9.21
CA ASP A 96 -9.13 16.77 -8.29
C ASP A 96 -7.65 16.38 -8.45
N ARG A 97 -7.07 16.86 -9.55
CA ARG A 97 -5.67 16.60 -9.93
C ARG A 97 -4.67 17.11 -8.89
N ARG A 98 -5.05 18.09 -8.08
CA ARG A 98 -4.16 18.61 -7.03
C ARG A 98 -4.00 17.56 -5.94
N ARG A 99 -5.10 17.05 -5.38
CA ARG A 99 -5.08 16.03 -4.32
C ARG A 99 -4.49 14.71 -4.79
N ILE A 100 -4.80 14.31 -6.03
CA ILE A 100 -4.22 13.10 -6.63
C ILE A 100 -2.70 13.19 -6.70
N ARG A 101 -2.16 14.29 -7.25
CA ARG A 101 -0.70 14.47 -7.36
C ARG A 101 -0.03 14.59 -5.99
N HIS A 102 -0.70 15.23 -5.04
CA HIS A 102 -0.21 15.34 -3.68
C HIS A 102 -0.05 13.93 -3.05
N ALA A 103 -1.11 13.13 -3.03
CA ALA A 103 -1.07 11.77 -2.50
C ALA A 103 -0.05 10.87 -3.22
N GLU A 104 0.09 11.00 -4.54
CA GLU A 104 1.11 10.28 -5.32
C GLU A 104 2.54 10.69 -4.95
N ALA A 105 2.78 11.98 -4.74
CA ALA A 105 4.08 12.48 -4.30
C ALA A 105 4.41 12.02 -2.87
N VAL A 106 3.42 12.00 -1.97
CA VAL A 106 3.59 11.47 -0.61
C VAL A 106 3.92 9.98 -0.68
N ALA A 107 3.17 9.20 -1.46
CA ALA A 107 3.44 7.78 -1.67
C ALA A 107 4.86 7.50 -2.20
N GLU A 108 5.36 8.31 -3.13
CA GLU A 108 6.74 8.21 -3.62
C GLU A 108 7.76 8.44 -2.50
N GLN A 109 7.60 9.49 -1.69
CA GLN A 109 8.52 9.76 -0.58
C GLN A 109 8.42 8.71 0.52
N SER A 110 7.21 8.25 0.86
CA SER A 110 6.97 7.19 1.82
C SER A 110 7.67 5.89 1.42
N GLU A 111 7.62 5.52 0.14
CA GLU A 111 8.30 4.32 -0.36
C GLU A 111 9.83 4.41 -0.21
N ILE A 112 10.42 5.57 -0.51
CA ILE A 112 11.86 5.79 -0.38
C ILE A 112 12.29 5.67 1.09
N ILE A 113 11.56 6.33 2.00
CA ILE A 113 11.87 6.32 3.43
C ILE A 113 11.66 4.91 3.99
N ALA A 114 10.55 4.25 3.69
CA ALA A 114 10.25 2.90 4.18
C ALA A 114 11.31 1.87 3.77
N LYS A 115 11.78 1.90 2.52
CA LYS A 115 12.86 1.03 2.05
C LYS A 115 14.17 1.29 2.78
N ALA A 116 14.46 2.54 3.12
CA ALA A 116 15.65 2.88 3.89
C ALA A 116 15.57 2.42 5.35
N GLU A 117 14.40 2.58 6.00
CA GLU A 117 14.12 2.07 7.35
C GLU A 117 14.29 0.53 7.40
N GLN A 118 13.71 -0.18 6.43
CA GLN A 118 13.81 -1.64 6.33
C GLN A 118 15.24 -2.15 6.07
N ALA A 119 16.05 -1.38 5.32
CA ALA A 119 17.43 -1.75 5.00
C ALA A 119 18.42 -1.47 6.15
N SER A 120 17.99 -0.81 7.23
CA SER A 120 18.86 -0.51 8.35
C SER A 120 19.09 -1.74 9.23
N GLU A 121 20.24 -2.40 9.04
CA GLU A 121 20.64 -3.66 9.70
C GLU A 121 20.79 -3.58 11.24
N GLN A 122 20.68 -2.39 11.83
CA GLN A 122 21.03 -2.16 13.24
C GLN A 122 19.92 -2.55 14.22
N ASP A 123 18.67 -2.72 13.76
CA ASP A 123 17.56 -3.14 14.59
C ASP A 123 16.64 -4.10 13.81
N GLU A 124 16.75 -5.41 14.08
CA GLU A 124 15.94 -6.51 13.49
C GLU A 124 14.40 -6.32 13.63
N LYS A 125 13.94 -5.26 14.33
CA LYS A 125 12.54 -4.97 14.62
C LYS A 125 12.06 -3.59 14.14
N GLN A 126 12.88 -2.83 13.41
CA GLN A 126 12.60 -1.41 13.11
C GLN A 126 12.00 -1.13 11.73
N GLY A 127 11.67 -2.15 10.93
CA GLY A 127 11.06 -1.95 9.62
C GLY A 127 9.54 -1.77 9.71
N GLY A 128 9.01 -0.68 9.14
CA GLY A 128 7.57 -0.53 8.96
C GLY A 128 6.99 -1.53 7.95
N ASP A 129 5.69 -1.80 8.06
CA ASP A 129 4.93 -2.56 7.06
C ASP A 129 4.71 -1.67 5.84
N ILE A 130 5.39 -2.01 4.74
CA ILE A 130 5.33 -1.26 3.49
C ILE A 130 3.90 -1.15 2.95
N MET A 131 3.05 -2.16 3.11
CA MET A 131 1.68 -2.12 2.60
C MET A 131 0.80 -1.18 3.43
N VAL A 132 0.99 -1.13 4.76
CA VAL A 132 0.33 -0.14 5.63
C VAL A 132 0.78 1.28 5.25
N ILE A 133 2.08 1.50 5.11
CA ILE A 133 2.66 2.80 4.74
C ILE A 133 2.10 3.28 3.40
N MET A 134 2.14 2.43 2.37
CA MET A 134 1.66 2.80 1.04
C MET A 134 0.15 3.06 1.02
N ALA A 135 -0.64 2.24 1.73
CA ALA A 135 -2.08 2.46 1.85
C ALA A 135 -2.40 3.78 2.57
N ALA A 136 -1.71 4.07 3.67
CA ALA A 136 -1.89 5.32 4.39
C ALA A 136 -1.45 6.52 3.54
N ALA A 137 -0.33 6.43 2.81
CA ALA A 137 0.15 7.50 1.93
C ALA A 137 -0.85 7.87 0.83
N TYR A 138 -1.45 6.88 0.16
CA TYR A 138 -2.48 7.16 -0.84
C TYR A 138 -3.80 7.68 -0.25
N LEU A 139 -4.12 7.34 1.00
CA LEU A 139 -5.44 7.57 1.59
C LEU A 139 -5.48 8.62 2.71
N HIS A 140 -4.35 9.20 3.13
CA HIS A 140 -4.30 10.13 4.28
C HIS A 140 -5.29 11.29 4.18
N ASP A 141 -5.40 11.88 2.99
CA ASP A 141 -6.26 13.01 2.68
C ASP A 141 -7.65 12.62 2.15
N ILE A 142 -8.00 11.32 2.17
CA ILE A 142 -9.26 10.84 1.58
C ILE A 142 -10.51 11.45 2.24
N GLY A 143 -10.38 11.88 3.50
CA GLY A 143 -11.45 12.52 4.27
C GLY A 143 -11.82 13.91 3.76
N ILE A 144 -11.02 14.56 2.91
CA ILE A 144 -11.26 15.94 2.50
C ILE A 144 -12.61 16.10 1.78
N ARG A 145 -12.99 15.18 0.88
CA ARG A 145 -14.26 15.33 0.13
C ARG A 145 -15.47 15.28 1.06
N GLU A 146 -15.47 14.38 2.03
CA GLU A 146 -16.55 14.27 3.01
C GLU A 146 -16.55 15.45 4.00
N ALA A 147 -15.38 15.93 4.40
CA ALA A 147 -15.23 17.12 5.23
C ALA A 147 -15.80 18.37 4.52
N GLU A 148 -15.49 18.57 3.24
CA GLU A 148 -16.04 19.65 2.42
C GLU A 148 -17.55 19.50 2.24
N ARG A 149 -18.03 18.28 1.95
CA ARG A 149 -19.46 17.98 1.75
C ARG A 149 -20.31 18.24 2.99
N LYS A 150 -19.81 17.84 4.18
CA LYS A 150 -20.57 17.89 5.44
C LYS A 150 -20.40 19.20 6.20
N PHE A 151 -19.20 19.78 6.17
CA PHE A 151 -18.84 20.91 7.03
C PHE A 151 -18.38 22.14 6.25
N ASN A 152 -18.35 22.09 4.91
CA ASN A 152 -17.80 23.15 4.05
C ASN A 152 -16.39 23.59 4.49
N SER A 153 -15.59 22.63 4.93
CA SER A 153 -14.26 22.86 5.50
C SER A 153 -13.35 21.67 5.25
N SER A 154 -12.11 21.95 4.87
CA SER A 154 -11.04 20.97 4.77
C SER A 154 -10.11 20.99 5.99
N SER A 155 -10.59 21.45 7.17
CA SER A 155 -9.74 21.49 8.36
C SER A 155 -9.32 20.09 8.82
N ALA A 156 -8.11 19.96 9.36
CA ALA A 156 -7.55 18.69 9.84
C ALA A 156 -8.54 17.92 10.72
N ARG A 157 -9.22 18.60 11.66
CA ARG A 157 -10.22 18.00 12.55
C ARG A 157 -11.31 17.22 11.80
N TYR A 158 -11.83 17.77 10.71
CA TYR A 158 -12.90 17.09 9.95
C TYR A 158 -12.34 15.99 9.06
N GLN A 159 -11.15 16.18 8.50
CA GLN A 159 -10.49 15.13 7.74
C GLN A 159 -10.17 13.91 8.62
N HIS A 160 -9.69 14.14 9.84
CA HIS A 160 -9.42 13.10 10.83
C HIS A 160 -10.66 12.29 11.21
N SER A 161 -11.84 12.92 11.27
CA SER A 161 -13.09 12.20 11.52
C SER A 161 -13.65 11.48 10.29
N GLU A 162 -13.46 12.05 9.11
CA GLU A 162 -14.11 11.60 7.88
C GLU A 162 -13.25 10.65 7.03
N GLY A 163 -11.92 10.71 7.19
CA GLY A 163 -10.96 9.87 6.48
C GLY A 163 -11.06 8.39 6.82
N PRO A 164 -11.04 7.98 8.11
CA PRO A 164 -11.04 6.57 8.48
C PRO A 164 -12.26 5.78 7.95
N PRO A 165 -13.51 6.29 8.01
CA PRO A 165 -14.66 5.59 7.41
C PRO A 165 -14.50 5.33 5.90
N VAL A 166 -14.00 6.32 5.15
CA VAL A 166 -13.82 6.21 3.69
C VAL A 166 -12.65 5.27 3.36
N ALA A 167 -11.53 5.39 4.06
CA ALA A 167 -10.38 4.49 3.90
C ALA A 167 -10.75 3.04 4.18
N ARG A 168 -11.53 2.80 5.25
CA ARG A 168 -12.06 1.48 5.59
C ARG A 168 -12.91 0.90 4.48
N GLU A 169 -13.81 1.69 3.91
CA GLU A 169 -14.66 1.24 2.81
C GLU A 169 -13.82 0.81 1.60
N ILE A 170 -12.89 1.67 1.17
CA ILE A 170 -12.00 1.40 0.03
C ILE A 170 -11.19 0.13 0.24
N LEU A 171 -10.49 0.02 1.38
CA LEU A 171 -9.62 -1.12 1.65
C LEU A 171 -10.41 -2.42 1.82
N THR A 172 -11.61 -2.37 2.41
CA THR A 172 -12.50 -3.53 2.52
C THR A 172 -12.97 -4.00 1.13
N GLN A 173 -13.35 -3.09 0.23
CA GLN A 173 -13.68 -3.43 -1.16
C GLN A 173 -12.49 -4.05 -1.90
N LEU A 174 -11.27 -3.65 -1.55
CA LEU A 174 -10.05 -4.23 -2.09
C LEU A 174 -9.68 -5.58 -1.45
N LYS A 175 -10.43 -6.04 -0.46
CA LYS A 175 -10.22 -7.27 0.33
C LYS A 175 -8.92 -7.23 1.16
N ALA A 176 -8.56 -6.06 1.67
CA ALA A 176 -7.46 -5.90 2.59
C ALA A 176 -7.71 -6.66 3.92
N LYS A 177 -6.64 -7.11 4.56
CA LYS A 177 -6.72 -7.77 5.87
C LYS A 177 -7.22 -6.77 6.94
N PRO A 178 -8.08 -7.18 7.89
CA PRO A 178 -8.61 -6.30 8.93
C PRO A 178 -7.52 -5.53 9.69
N GLU A 179 -6.40 -6.18 9.98
CA GLU A 179 -5.28 -5.58 10.73
C GLU A 179 -4.66 -4.41 9.97
N LEU A 180 -4.46 -4.56 8.65
CA LEU A 180 -3.99 -3.48 7.78
C LEU A 180 -5.01 -2.34 7.73
N VAL A 181 -6.30 -2.67 7.61
CA VAL A 181 -7.37 -1.67 7.56
C VAL A 181 -7.41 -0.86 8.85
N ASP A 182 -7.32 -1.52 10.00
CA ASP A 182 -7.37 -0.88 11.31
C ASP A 182 -6.17 0.02 11.55
N GLU A 183 -4.96 -0.43 11.19
CA GLU A 183 -3.76 0.39 11.32
C GLU A 183 -3.78 1.62 10.39
N VAL A 184 -4.19 1.44 9.12
CA VAL A 184 -4.34 2.56 8.19
C VAL A 184 -5.39 3.55 8.70
N CYS A 185 -6.52 3.07 9.23
CA CYS A 185 -7.56 3.93 9.79
C CYS A 185 -7.05 4.71 11.02
N ASP A 186 -6.27 4.06 11.89
CA ASP A 186 -5.66 4.73 13.04
C ASP A 186 -4.76 5.86 12.56
N ILE A 187 -3.78 5.57 11.70
CA ILE A 187 -2.86 6.57 11.13
C ILE A 187 -3.63 7.76 10.54
N ILE A 188 -4.60 7.51 9.65
CA ILE A 188 -5.39 8.57 8.98
C ILE A 188 -6.13 9.45 9.99
N SER A 189 -6.62 8.88 11.09
CA SER A 189 -7.40 9.61 12.10
C SER A 189 -6.61 10.69 12.85
N HIS A 190 -5.29 10.73 12.71
CA HIS A 190 -4.44 11.67 13.44
C HIS A 190 -3.12 12.01 12.73
N HIS A 191 -2.99 11.79 11.42
CA HIS A 191 -1.74 11.99 10.69
C HIS A 191 -1.17 13.43 10.72
N HIS A 192 -1.96 14.43 11.15
CA HIS A 192 -1.50 15.82 11.36
C HIS A 192 -1.08 16.10 12.82
N ALA A 193 -1.28 15.16 13.74
CA ALA A 193 -1.12 15.32 15.18
C ALA A 193 -0.47 14.05 15.77
N PRO A 194 0.85 13.89 15.62
CA PRO A 194 1.57 12.77 16.21
C PRO A 194 1.34 12.70 17.73
N ARG A 195 1.12 11.48 18.23
CA ARG A 195 1.09 11.16 19.67
C ARG A 195 2.51 11.10 20.23
N ASP A 196 2.62 10.96 21.55
CA ASP A 196 3.91 10.78 22.24
C ASP A 196 4.64 9.52 21.77
N GLU A 197 3.89 8.46 21.45
CA GLU A 197 4.40 7.21 20.89
C GLU A 197 3.68 6.90 19.58
N GLU A 198 4.45 6.72 18.51
CA GLU A 198 3.95 6.43 17.16
C GLU A 198 4.67 5.22 16.55
N THR A 199 3.95 4.50 15.69
CA THR A 199 4.52 3.39 14.91
C THR A 199 5.50 3.90 13.85
N VAL A 200 6.39 3.04 13.38
CA VAL A 200 7.26 3.37 12.23
C VAL A 200 6.41 3.74 11.01
N ASN A 201 5.29 3.05 10.81
CA ASN A 201 4.37 3.31 9.71
C ASN A 201 3.82 4.74 9.73
N PHE A 202 3.40 5.21 10.91
CA PHE A 202 2.97 6.60 11.10
C PHE A 202 4.11 7.57 10.81
N LYS A 203 5.29 7.34 11.40
CA LYS A 203 6.44 8.27 11.29
C LYS A 203 6.89 8.44 9.85
N VAL A 204 6.92 7.34 9.08
CA VAL A 204 7.24 7.38 7.65
C VAL A 204 6.21 8.19 6.86
N LEU A 205 4.92 8.01 7.12
CA LEU A 205 3.88 8.82 6.48
C LEU A 205 4.04 10.29 6.82
N TYR A 206 4.18 10.61 8.11
CA TYR A 206 4.29 11.98 8.61
C TYR A 206 5.47 12.70 7.96
N ASP A 207 6.64 12.06 7.91
CA ASP A 207 7.83 12.63 7.29
C ASP A 207 7.64 12.86 5.79
N ALA A 208 7.08 11.88 5.07
CA ALA A 208 6.80 12.00 3.64
C ALA A 208 5.83 13.14 3.32
N ASP A 209 4.74 13.25 4.10
CA ASP A 209 3.75 14.33 3.95
C ASP A 209 4.38 15.70 4.24
N LEU A 210 5.18 15.81 5.30
CA LEU A 210 5.91 17.03 5.62
C LEU A 210 6.85 17.46 4.47
N ILE A 211 7.57 16.52 3.84
CA ILE A 211 8.45 16.80 2.69
C ILE A 211 7.64 17.39 1.54
N VAL A 212 6.53 16.74 1.16
CA VAL A 212 5.73 17.15 0.00
C VAL A 212 5.06 18.49 0.26
N ASN A 213 4.46 18.69 1.43
CA ASN A 213 3.85 19.95 1.82
C ASN A 213 4.84 21.11 1.80
N LYS A 214 6.06 20.90 2.31
CA LYS A 214 7.10 21.92 2.28
C LYS A 214 7.58 22.21 0.87
N ARG A 215 7.79 21.17 0.05
CA ARG A 215 8.19 21.33 -1.35
C ARG A 215 7.16 22.15 -2.13
N GLU A 216 5.88 21.80 -2.01
CA GLU A 216 4.79 22.53 -2.66
C GLU A 216 4.71 23.99 -2.16
N GLN A 217 4.87 24.21 -0.86
CA GLN A 217 4.89 25.55 -0.26
C GLN A 217 6.02 26.42 -0.83
N TYR A 218 7.25 25.90 -0.92
CA TYR A 218 8.40 26.67 -1.40
C TYR A 218 8.39 26.90 -2.90
N GLN A 219 7.93 25.92 -3.68
CA GLN A 219 7.71 26.09 -5.13
C GLN A 219 6.69 27.18 -5.42
N ALA A 220 5.59 27.24 -4.66
CA ALA A 220 4.59 28.29 -4.82
C ALA A 220 5.10 29.69 -4.43
N GLN A 221 6.15 29.77 -3.60
CA GLN A 221 6.76 31.02 -3.14
C GLN A 221 8.02 31.42 -3.94
N GLU A 222 8.46 30.59 -4.90
CA GLU A 222 9.75 30.73 -5.60
C GLU A 222 10.93 30.95 -4.63
N ALA A 223 10.87 30.34 -3.45
CA ALA A 223 11.83 30.54 -2.38
C ALA A 223 12.81 29.36 -2.29
N SER A 224 14.09 29.66 -2.08
CA SER A 224 15.08 28.68 -1.63
C SER A 224 15.23 28.73 -0.11
N LEU A 225 15.48 27.58 0.50
CA LEU A 225 15.70 27.51 1.95
C LEU A 225 17.12 27.92 2.31
N THR A 226 17.26 28.68 3.38
CA THR A 226 18.56 28.89 4.02
C THR A 226 18.97 27.63 4.80
N GLN A 227 20.27 27.47 5.06
CA GLN A 227 20.77 26.37 5.88
C GLN A 227 20.12 26.35 7.27
N GLU A 228 19.88 27.51 7.88
CA GLU A 228 19.22 27.60 9.19
C GLU A 228 17.76 27.12 9.14
N GLN A 229 17.05 27.38 8.04
CA GLN A 229 15.69 26.88 7.85
C GLN A 229 15.68 25.36 7.63
N LEU A 230 16.65 24.83 6.90
CA LEU A 230 16.83 23.38 6.71
C LEU A 230 17.11 22.69 8.06
N ASP A 231 18.00 23.25 8.88
CA ASP A 231 18.34 22.68 10.20
C ASP A 231 17.12 22.64 11.13
N ARG A 232 16.29 23.69 11.11
CA ARG A 232 15.02 23.73 11.86
C ARG A 232 14.00 22.72 11.32
N LEU A 233 13.92 22.53 10.01
CA LEU A 233 13.04 21.51 9.40
C LEU A 233 13.50 20.09 9.76
N SER A 234 14.81 19.85 9.82
CA SER A 234 15.39 18.56 10.21
C SER A 234 14.84 18.06 11.55
N ALA A 235 14.69 18.98 12.52
CA ALA A 235 14.19 18.68 13.85
C ALA A 235 12.68 18.34 13.91
N LEU A 236 11.94 18.53 12.81
CA LEU A 236 10.51 18.19 12.74
C LEU A 236 10.26 16.77 12.25
N PHE A 237 11.25 16.12 11.62
CA PHE A 237 11.11 14.75 11.14
C PHE A 237 11.16 13.77 12.31
N LEU A 238 10.32 12.74 12.23
CA LEU A 238 10.18 11.71 13.24
C LEU A 238 11.13 10.53 13.02
N THR A 239 11.69 10.41 11.82
CA THR A 239 12.70 9.41 11.47
C THR A 239 13.99 10.05 10.97
N ARG A 240 15.10 9.33 11.17
CA ARG A 240 16.40 9.73 10.62
C ARG A 240 16.36 9.73 9.08
N PHE A 241 15.79 8.69 8.47
CA PHE A 241 15.76 8.57 7.01
C PHE A 241 14.80 9.58 6.36
N GLY A 242 13.71 9.94 7.05
CA GLY A 242 12.84 11.06 6.69
C GLY A 242 13.57 12.40 6.71
N ALA A 243 14.37 12.67 7.75
CA ALA A 243 15.21 13.87 7.81
C ALA A 243 16.23 13.92 6.66
N ASP A 244 16.97 12.82 6.44
CA ASP A 244 17.95 12.72 5.36
C ASP A 244 17.29 12.91 3.97
N GLN A 245 16.10 12.34 3.77
CA GLN A 245 15.36 12.49 2.52
C GLN A 245 14.80 13.91 2.35
N GLY A 246 14.28 14.52 3.42
CA GLY A 246 13.81 15.90 3.41
C GLY A 246 14.89 16.88 3.03
N MET A 247 16.10 16.73 3.57
CA MET A 247 17.25 17.57 3.20
C MET A 247 17.62 17.43 1.71
N LYS A 248 17.56 16.22 1.16
CA LYS A 248 17.85 15.98 -0.27
C LYS A 248 16.82 16.59 -1.20
N VAL A 249 15.54 16.58 -0.80
CA VAL A 249 14.42 17.06 -1.62
C VAL A 249 14.25 18.57 -1.50
N LEU A 250 14.39 19.13 -0.30
CA LEU A 250 14.14 20.54 -0.01
C LEU A 250 15.39 21.43 -0.12
N GLY A 251 16.59 20.84 -0.07
CA GLY A 251 17.86 21.57 -0.19
C GLY A 251 18.29 21.87 -1.63
N LYS A 252 17.46 21.56 -2.64
CA LYS A 252 17.68 21.85 -4.06
C LYS A 252 16.76 22.96 -4.53
#